data_AF-A0A6J1WDZ0-F1
#
_entry.id   AF-A0A6J1WDZ0-F1
#
_cell.length_a   1.000
_cell.length_b   1.000
_cell.length_c   1.000
_cell.angle_alpha   90.00
_cell.angle_beta   90.00
_cell.angle_gamma   90.00
#
_symmetry.space_group_name_H-M   'P 1'
#
loop_
_entity.id
_entity.type
_entity.pdbx_description
1 polymer ?
#
loop_
_entity_poly.entity_id
_entity_poly.type
_entity_poly.pdbx_seq_one_letter_code
_entity_poly.pdbx_strand_id
1 'polypeptide(L)'
;MTETHRQQLRLGKCIEDLDKLHNVPELKTKRATMLCKTAQKLFENAEEARLNGDEESSYVYYMKYLRIIAYISKDKEYLKEKSYFNNMLGTKNPNKALDAAEKLKSSLIDRYAKEQKAKRLNDIKESELFKQKIDESRKKQMEIVPIIEAPTPLGLPGPDEVTIKSEQLYSILKSGKLKVMILDVRPGSAYVESHIAYHMCISVPEECISPG
;
A
#
# COMPACT_ATOMS: atom_id res chain seq x y z
N MET A 1 8.88 -35.50 -9.32
CA MET A 1 8.87 -34.29 -8.47
C MET A 1 7.42 -33.90 -8.28
N THR A 2 6.80 -34.29 -7.17
CA THR A 2 5.35 -34.14 -6.97
C THR A 2 5.05 -32.80 -6.30
N GLU A 3 4.46 -31.87 -7.05
CA GLU A 3 3.78 -30.66 -6.54
C GLU A 3 2.49 -31.04 -5.78
N THR A 4 2.59 -31.94 -4.82
CA THR A 4 1.44 -32.40 -4.04
C THR A 4 1.41 -31.61 -2.73
N HIS A 5 0.52 -30.62 -2.67
CA HIS A 5 0.06 -29.91 -1.48
C HIS A 5 1.04 -28.94 -0.78
N ARG A 6 1.56 -27.89 -1.46
CA ARG A 6 2.27 -26.80 -0.77
C ARG A 6 1.30 -25.80 -0.15
N GLN A 7 1.43 -25.54 1.15
CA GLN A 7 0.59 -24.57 1.85
C GLN A 7 0.93 -23.12 1.45
N GLN A 8 -0.04 -22.22 1.60
CA GLN A 8 0.14 -20.78 1.38
C GLN A 8 0.99 -20.17 2.50
N LEU A 9 1.83 -19.18 2.16
CA LEU A 9 2.66 -18.45 3.13
C LEU A 9 1.77 -17.68 4.10
N ARG A 10 1.94 -17.90 5.42
CA ARG A 10 1.09 -17.32 6.48
C ARG A 10 1.89 -16.83 7.70
N LEU A 11 3.06 -17.39 8.00
CA LEU A 11 3.82 -17.08 9.23
C LEU A 11 4.53 -15.72 9.18
N GLY A 12 4.84 -15.20 7.99
CA GLY A 12 5.57 -13.93 7.84
C GLY A 12 5.36 -13.24 6.49
N LYS A 13 5.87 -12.01 6.35
CA LYS A 13 5.89 -11.28 5.06
C LYS A 13 7.19 -11.50 4.29
N CYS A 14 8.22 -11.98 4.97
CA CYS A 14 9.53 -12.29 4.44
C CYS A 14 10.24 -13.34 5.32
N ILE A 15 11.35 -13.87 4.83
CA ILE A 15 12.14 -14.90 5.54
C ILE A 15 12.68 -14.38 6.89
N GLU A 16 12.98 -13.08 6.99
CA GLU A 16 13.50 -12.45 8.21
C GLU A 16 12.45 -12.41 9.34
N ASP A 17 11.17 -12.45 9.02
CA ASP A 17 10.12 -12.56 10.04
C ASP A 17 10.10 -13.96 10.67
N LEU A 18 10.47 -15.00 9.90
CA LEU A 18 10.63 -16.36 10.41
C LEU A 18 11.86 -16.48 11.32
N ASP A 19 12.84 -15.59 11.18
CA ASP A 19 14.02 -15.54 12.06
C ASP A 19 13.68 -15.21 13.51
N LYS A 20 12.65 -14.38 13.71
CA LYS A 20 12.15 -14.02 15.04
C LYS A 20 11.46 -15.20 15.71
N LEU A 21 10.70 -15.99 14.93
CA LEU A 21 9.91 -17.12 15.41
C LEU A 21 10.75 -18.34 15.81
N HIS A 22 11.92 -18.51 15.20
CA HIS A 22 12.83 -19.62 15.52
C HIS A 22 13.87 -19.28 16.59
N ASN A 23 13.86 -18.05 17.12
CA ASN A 23 14.70 -17.72 18.26
C ASN A 23 14.19 -18.45 19.51
N VAL A 24 15.03 -19.30 20.11
CA VAL A 24 14.67 -20.08 21.31
C VAL A 24 15.27 -19.41 22.53
N PRO A 25 14.49 -18.63 23.31
CA PRO A 25 14.94 -18.17 24.61
C PRO A 25 15.11 -19.37 25.58
N GLU A 26 15.94 -19.20 26.60
CA GLU A 26 16.10 -20.15 27.74
C GLU A 26 16.89 -21.46 27.51
N LEU A 27 17.71 -21.54 26.46
CA LEU A 27 18.59 -22.70 26.26
C LEU A 27 19.59 -22.91 27.43
N LYS A 28 19.94 -21.83 28.14
CA LYS A 28 20.97 -21.85 29.20
C LYS A 28 20.52 -22.46 30.53
N THR A 29 19.22 -22.53 30.79
CA THR A 29 18.68 -22.95 32.09
C THR A 29 18.41 -24.46 32.14
N LYS A 30 18.42 -25.15 30.98
CA LYS A 30 18.01 -26.55 30.86
C LYS A 30 19.22 -27.47 30.72
N ARG A 31 19.13 -28.68 31.31
CA ARG A 31 20.18 -29.73 31.21
C ARG A 31 20.32 -30.24 29.78
N ALA A 32 21.53 -30.66 29.39
CA ALA A 32 21.84 -31.16 28.05
C ALA A 32 20.92 -32.32 27.60
N THR A 33 20.61 -33.25 28.50
CA THR A 33 19.70 -34.39 28.23
C THR A 33 18.27 -33.96 27.86
N MET A 34 17.74 -32.93 28.53
CA MET A 34 16.41 -32.37 28.23
C MET A 34 16.40 -31.64 26.88
N LEU A 35 17.49 -30.94 26.55
CA LEU A 35 17.66 -30.28 25.27
C LEU A 35 17.74 -31.29 24.12
N CYS A 36 18.42 -32.43 24.30
CA CYS A 36 18.43 -33.53 23.31
C CYS A 36 17.04 -34.08 23.02
N LYS A 37 16.24 -34.38 24.07
CA LYS A 37 14.85 -34.83 23.90
C LYS A 37 13.98 -33.79 23.18
N THR A 38 14.17 -32.51 23.51
CA THR A 38 13.47 -31.40 22.85
C THR A 38 13.87 -31.29 21.39
N ALA A 39 15.16 -31.45 21.08
CA ALA A 39 15.68 -31.43 19.72
C ALA A 39 15.09 -32.57 18.87
N GLN A 40 14.99 -33.78 19.41
CA GLN A 40 14.36 -34.92 18.73
C GLN A 40 12.91 -34.61 18.35
N LYS A 41 12.13 -34.07 19.30
CA LYS A 41 10.73 -33.68 19.05
C LYS A 41 10.61 -32.57 18.00
N LEU A 42 11.51 -31.58 18.03
CA LEU A 42 11.52 -30.52 17.01
C LEU A 42 11.82 -31.05 15.62
N PHE A 43 12.72 -32.03 15.49
CA PHE A 43 13.02 -32.66 14.21
C PHE A 43 11.82 -33.45 13.67
N GLU A 44 11.12 -34.19 14.54
CA GLU A 44 9.89 -34.91 14.18
C GLU A 44 8.80 -33.95 13.69
N ASN A 45 8.56 -32.86 14.42
CA ASN A 45 7.62 -31.82 14.01
C ASN A 45 8.04 -31.15 12.68
N ALA A 46 9.34 -30.99 12.42
CA ALA A 46 9.83 -30.41 11.18
C ALA A 46 9.54 -31.31 9.97
N GLU A 47 9.74 -32.63 10.12
CA GLU A 47 9.42 -33.62 9.09
C GLU A 47 7.90 -33.75 8.88
N GLU A 48 7.10 -33.69 9.94
CA GLU A 48 5.64 -33.68 9.85
C GLU A 48 5.13 -32.44 9.09
N ALA A 49 5.62 -31.25 9.45
CA ALA A 49 5.30 -30.01 8.73
C ALA A 49 5.71 -30.10 7.25
N ARG A 50 6.87 -30.70 6.95
CA ARG A 50 7.34 -30.93 5.57
C ARG A 50 6.40 -31.86 4.80
N LEU A 51 5.91 -32.93 5.44
CA LEU A 51 4.96 -33.87 4.83
C LEU A 51 3.59 -33.21 4.59
N ASN A 52 3.17 -32.34 5.50
CA ASN A 52 1.95 -31.54 5.37
C ASN A 52 2.08 -30.37 4.38
N GLY A 53 3.28 -30.18 3.81
CA GLY A 53 3.59 -29.13 2.84
C GLY A 53 3.65 -27.71 3.41
N ASP A 54 3.75 -27.59 4.74
CA ASP A 54 4.01 -26.32 5.43
C ASP A 54 5.52 -26.04 5.46
N GLU A 55 5.99 -25.36 4.42
CA GLU A 55 7.41 -25.00 4.25
C GLU A 55 7.89 -24.01 5.33
N GLU A 56 7.04 -23.10 5.78
CA GLU A 56 7.39 -22.07 6.76
C GLU A 56 7.58 -22.67 8.16
N SER A 57 6.61 -23.46 8.63
CA SER A 57 6.72 -24.14 9.93
C SER A 57 7.84 -25.17 9.93
N SER A 58 8.00 -25.91 8.83
CA SER A 58 9.10 -26.87 8.69
C SER A 58 10.47 -26.18 8.79
N TYR A 59 10.65 -25.05 8.10
CA TYR A 59 11.88 -24.25 8.20
C TYR A 59 12.13 -23.76 9.64
N VAL A 60 11.11 -23.21 10.29
CA VAL A 60 11.22 -22.71 11.68
C VAL A 60 11.62 -23.84 12.64
N TYR A 61 11.02 -25.02 12.54
CA TYR A 61 11.38 -26.15 13.39
C TYR A 61 12.81 -26.66 13.13
N TYR A 62 13.24 -26.74 11.87
CA TYR A 62 14.62 -27.09 11.53
C TYR A 62 15.64 -26.08 12.09
N MET A 63 15.34 -24.78 11.98
CA MET A 63 16.21 -23.73 12.53
C MET A 63 16.28 -23.76 14.06
N LYS A 64 15.16 -24.03 14.75
CA LYS A 64 15.14 -24.24 16.21
C LYS A 64 16.01 -25.43 16.62
N TYR A 65 15.89 -26.54 15.89
CA TYR A 65 16.71 -27.74 16.11
C TYR A 65 18.20 -27.42 15.96
N LEU A 66 18.62 -26.79 14.86
CA LEU A 66 20.03 -26.45 14.63
C LEU A 66 20.61 -25.52 15.69
N ARG A 67 19.82 -24.56 16.20
CA ARG A 67 20.24 -23.69 17.32
C ARG A 67 20.48 -24.48 18.60
N ILE A 68 19.60 -25.43 18.93
CA ILE A 68 19.77 -26.30 20.10
C ILE A 68 21.03 -27.16 19.95
N ILE A 69 21.24 -27.76 18.77
CA ILE A 69 22.44 -28.56 18.49
C ILE A 69 23.71 -27.70 18.60
N ALA A 70 23.71 -26.48 18.06
CA ALA A 70 24.82 -25.54 18.14
C ALA A 70 25.12 -25.07 19.58
N TYR A 71 24.10 -25.08 20.45
CA TYR A 71 24.26 -24.79 21.88
C TYR A 71 24.83 -25.99 22.64
N ILE A 72 24.19 -27.15 22.51
CA ILE A 72 24.60 -28.39 23.18
C ILE A 72 26.03 -28.79 22.77
N SER A 73 26.42 -28.59 21.51
CA SER A 73 27.75 -28.95 21.03
C SER A 73 28.90 -28.19 21.71
N LYS A 74 28.60 -27.07 22.38
CA LYS A 74 29.55 -26.27 23.17
C LYS A 74 29.54 -26.63 24.65
N ASP A 75 28.59 -27.44 25.09
CA ASP A 75 28.42 -27.80 26.50
C ASP A 75 29.48 -28.81 26.98
N LYS A 76 29.97 -28.63 28.21
CA LYS A 76 31.04 -29.47 28.77
C LYS A 76 30.58 -30.91 29.04
N GLU A 77 29.32 -31.13 29.39
CA GLU A 77 28.77 -32.49 29.59
C GLU A 77 28.67 -33.21 28.25
N TYR A 78 28.23 -32.50 27.21
CA TYR A 78 28.16 -33.03 25.87
C TYR A 78 29.52 -33.45 25.31
N LEU A 79 30.55 -32.63 25.54
CA LEU A 79 31.91 -32.94 25.08
C LEU A 79 32.50 -34.18 25.79
N LYS A 80 32.14 -34.41 27.06
CA LYS A 80 32.58 -35.60 27.81
C LYS A 80 31.95 -36.89 27.29
N GLU A 81 30.66 -36.87 26.98
CA GLU A 81 29.91 -38.06 26.55
C GLU A 81 29.32 -37.90 25.14
N LYS A 82 30.13 -37.42 24.19
CA LYS A 82 29.71 -37.13 22.82
C LYS A 82 28.99 -38.31 22.14
N SER A 83 29.47 -39.54 22.38
CA SER A 83 28.86 -40.76 21.81
C SER A 83 27.44 -41.02 22.34
N TYR A 84 27.20 -40.80 23.64
CA TYR A 84 25.90 -40.98 24.26
C TYR A 84 24.87 -40.00 23.71
N PHE A 85 25.22 -38.71 23.66
CA PHE A 85 24.31 -37.69 23.17
C PHE A 85 24.10 -37.77 21.65
N ASN A 86 25.11 -38.14 20.87
CA ASN A 86 24.94 -38.42 19.44
C ASN A 86 23.98 -39.59 19.20
N ASN A 87 24.09 -40.67 19.98
CA ASN A 87 23.14 -41.78 19.89
C ASN A 87 21.73 -41.36 20.31
N MET A 88 21.59 -40.49 21.31
CA MET A 88 20.29 -39.98 21.77
C MET A 88 19.63 -39.00 20.77
N LEU A 89 20.40 -38.17 20.09
CA LEU A 89 19.92 -37.35 18.98
C LEU A 89 19.62 -38.20 17.72
N GLY A 90 20.15 -39.42 17.72
CA GLY A 90 20.04 -40.40 16.66
C GLY A 90 21.01 -40.13 15.51
N THR A 91 21.14 -41.11 14.62
CA THR A 91 21.74 -40.96 13.28
C THR A 91 20.92 -40.07 12.33
N LYS A 92 19.91 -39.36 12.85
CA LYS A 92 19.10 -38.39 12.12
C LYS A 92 19.85 -37.06 12.14
N ASN A 93 20.61 -36.93 11.05
CA ASN A 93 21.75 -36.06 10.85
C ASN A 93 21.42 -34.57 11.02
N PRO A 94 22.15 -33.85 11.88
CA PRO A 94 22.26 -32.39 11.80
C PRO A 94 22.50 -31.90 10.37
N ASN A 95 23.26 -32.65 9.58
CA ASN A 95 23.49 -32.39 8.16
C ASN A 95 22.21 -32.52 7.32
N LYS A 96 21.36 -33.52 7.57
CA LYS A 96 20.07 -33.67 6.86
C LYS A 96 19.13 -32.51 7.22
N ALA A 97 19.11 -32.10 8.48
CA ALA A 97 18.36 -30.91 8.91
C ALA A 97 18.89 -29.65 8.23
N LEU A 98 20.21 -29.51 8.11
CA LEU A 98 20.87 -28.39 7.43
C LEU A 98 20.53 -28.35 5.95
N ASP A 99 20.71 -29.45 5.22
CA ASP A 99 20.40 -29.55 3.78
C ASP A 99 18.91 -29.28 3.52
N ALA A 100 18.02 -29.78 4.39
CA ALA A 100 16.59 -29.53 4.28
C ALA A 100 16.26 -28.05 4.55
N ALA A 101 16.86 -27.45 5.57
CA ALA A 101 16.67 -26.04 5.90
C ALA A 101 17.16 -25.12 4.78
N GLU A 102 18.30 -25.42 4.14
CA GLU A 102 18.82 -24.64 3.00
C GLU A 102 17.89 -24.70 1.79
N LYS A 103 17.41 -25.90 1.44
CA LYS A 103 16.43 -26.07 0.35
C LYS A 103 15.13 -25.31 0.61
N LEU A 104 14.61 -25.41 1.84
CA LEU A 104 13.41 -24.68 2.27
C LEU A 104 13.64 -23.17 2.25
N LYS A 105 14.80 -22.70 2.71
CA LYS A 105 15.16 -21.27 2.70
C LYS A 105 15.14 -20.71 1.29
N SER A 106 15.79 -21.35 0.33
CA SER A 106 15.79 -20.91 -1.06
C SER A 106 14.38 -20.90 -1.66
N SER A 107 13.60 -21.96 -1.42
CA SER A 107 12.19 -22.02 -1.86
C SER A 107 11.36 -20.87 -1.28
N LEU A 108 11.48 -20.60 0.03
CA LEU A 108 10.74 -19.54 0.71
C LEU A 108 11.14 -18.15 0.19
N ILE A 109 12.43 -17.89 0.00
CA ILE A 109 12.92 -16.61 -0.56
C ILE A 109 12.31 -16.37 -1.94
N ASP A 110 12.35 -17.36 -2.83
CA ASP A 110 11.78 -17.25 -4.18
C ASP A 110 10.26 -16.99 -4.12
N ARG A 111 9.55 -17.68 -3.23
CA ARG A 111 8.10 -17.52 -3.07
C ARG A 111 7.73 -16.14 -2.53
N TYR A 112 8.40 -15.65 -1.49
CA TYR A 112 8.17 -14.30 -0.98
C TYR A 112 8.50 -13.23 -2.04
N ALA A 113 9.60 -13.40 -2.77
CA ALA A 113 9.97 -12.49 -3.85
C ALA A 113 8.92 -12.46 -4.96
N LYS A 114 8.38 -13.63 -5.35
CA LYS A 114 7.32 -13.75 -6.35
C LYS A 114 6.02 -13.09 -5.88
N GLU A 115 5.62 -13.30 -4.62
CA GLU A 115 4.41 -12.68 -4.08
C GLU A 115 4.54 -11.15 -3.97
N GLN A 116 5.69 -10.64 -3.53
CA GLN A 116 5.95 -9.20 -3.50
C GLN A 116 5.94 -8.57 -4.91
N LYS A 117 6.53 -9.24 -5.90
CA LYS A 117 6.47 -8.79 -7.30
C LYS A 117 5.03 -8.79 -7.83
N ALA A 118 4.25 -9.82 -7.51
CA ALA A 118 2.84 -9.90 -7.92
C ALA A 118 2.01 -8.77 -7.30
N LYS A 119 2.21 -8.46 -6.01
CA LYS A 119 1.57 -7.32 -5.34
C LYS A 119 1.92 -6.00 -6.03
N ARG A 120 3.22 -5.72 -6.25
CA ARG A 120 3.66 -4.51 -6.96
C ARG A 120 3.05 -4.40 -8.36
N LEU A 121 2.98 -5.51 -9.11
CA LEU A 121 2.39 -5.50 -10.44
C LEU A 121 0.88 -5.23 -10.40
N ASN A 122 0.17 -5.78 -9.42
CA ASN A 122 -1.25 -5.50 -9.21
C ASN A 122 -1.47 -4.04 -8.81
N ASP A 123 -0.65 -3.48 -7.91
CA ASP A 123 -0.74 -2.08 -7.51
C ASP A 123 -0.52 -1.13 -8.71
N ILE A 124 0.42 -1.46 -9.60
CA ILE A 124 0.65 -0.72 -10.84
C ILE A 124 -0.57 -0.80 -11.75
N LYS A 125 -1.11 -2.00 -11.98
CA LYS A 125 -2.32 -2.19 -12.81
C LYS A 125 -3.53 -1.47 -12.25
N GLU A 126 -3.71 -1.50 -10.93
CA GLU A 126 -4.82 -0.81 -10.26
C GLU A 126 -4.67 0.71 -10.39
N SER A 127 -3.45 1.23 -10.23
CA SER A 127 -3.14 2.64 -10.46
C SER A 127 -3.38 3.07 -11.92
N GLU A 128 -3.00 2.24 -12.89
CA GLU A 128 -3.26 2.49 -14.31
C GLU A 128 -4.75 2.45 -14.64
N LEU A 129 -5.50 1.47 -14.11
CA LEU A 129 -6.96 1.39 -14.24
C LEU A 129 -7.65 2.59 -13.61
N PHE A 130 -7.18 3.06 -12.46
CA PHE A 130 -7.69 4.25 -11.81
C PHE A 130 -7.45 5.50 -12.65
N LYS A 131 -6.24 5.66 -13.22
CA LYS A 131 -5.93 6.75 -14.16
C LYS A 131 -6.80 6.69 -15.42
N GLN A 132 -6.96 5.51 -16.02
CA GLN A 132 -7.84 5.33 -17.19
C GLN A 132 -9.28 5.69 -16.87
N LYS A 133 -9.82 5.28 -15.72
CA LYS A 133 -11.18 5.68 -15.29
C LYS A 133 -11.32 7.19 -15.08
N ILE A 134 -10.31 7.85 -14.56
CA ILE A 134 -10.30 9.32 -14.43
C ILE A 134 -10.27 9.98 -15.81
N ASP A 135 -9.41 9.52 -16.71
CA ASP A 135 -9.30 10.07 -18.07
C ASP A 135 -10.55 9.79 -18.91
N GLU A 136 -11.16 8.61 -18.79
CA GLU A 136 -12.46 8.30 -19.39
C GLU A 136 -13.60 9.11 -18.78
N SER A 137 -13.58 9.38 -17.48
CA SER A 137 -14.56 10.27 -16.84
C SER A 137 -14.40 11.71 -17.32
N ARG A 138 -13.16 12.18 -17.50
CA ARG A 138 -12.87 13.49 -18.12
C ARG A 138 -13.32 13.52 -19.58
N LYS A 139 -13.03 12.48 -20.38
CA LYS A 139 -13.47 12.39 -21.79
C LYS A 139 -14.98 12.29 -21.92
N LYS A 140 -15.67 11.52 -21.07
CA LYS A 140 -17.14 11.48 -21.02
C LYS A 140 -17.73 12.81 -20.57
N GLN A 141 -17.09 13.55 -19.66
CA GLN A 141 -17.48 14.93 -19.37
C GLN A 141 -17.27 15.88 -20.57
N MET A 142 -16.34 15.57 -21.48
CA MET A 142 -16.14 16.30 -22.74
C MET A 142 -17.06 15.82 -23.89
N GLU A 143 -17.52 14.57 -23.90
CA GLU A 143 -18.41 13.99 -24.92
C GLU A 143 -19.90 14.06 -24.57
N ILE A 144 -20.27 14.16 -23.28
CA ILE A 144 -21.63 14.54 -22.85
C ILE A 144 -21.74 16.06 -22.94
N VAL A 145 -21.45 16.60 -24.12
CA VAL A 145 -22.07 17.83 -24.61
C VAL A 145 -23.25 17.35 -25.46
N PRO A 146 -24.45 17.19 -24.90
CA PRO A 146 -25.63 17.08 -25.72
C PRO A 146 -25.76 18.37 -26.50
N ILE A 147 -26.08 18.28 -27.80
CA ILE A 147 -26.81 19.34 -28.49
C ILE A 147 -28.20 19.37 -27.84
N ILE A 148 -28.26 20.03 -26.70
CA ILE A 148 -29.43 20.62 -26.08
C ILE A 148 -29.00 22.07 -25.92
N GLU A 149 -29.81 23.00 -26.42
CA GLU A 149 -29.58 24.45 -26.36
C GLU A 149 -28.70 24.85 -25.18
N ALA A 150 -27.55 25.44 -25.53
CA ALA A 150 -26.44 25.72 -24.62
C ALA A 150 -26.92 26.07 -23.20
N PRO A 151 -26.59 25.27 -22.17
CA PRO A 151 -26.67 25.76 -20.82
C PRO A 151 -25.58 26.83 -20.75
N THR A 152 -26.04 28.07 -20.84
CA THR A 152 -25.26 29.29 -20.75
C THR A 152 -24.23 29.08 -19.63
N PRO A 153 -22.91 29.07 -19.91
CA PRO A 153 -21.94 29.14 -18.83
C PRO A 153 -22.36 30.34 -17.99
N LEU A 154 -22.40 30.17 -16.65
CA LEU A 154 -22.62 31.29 -15.75
C LEU A 154 -21.68 32.39 -16.23
N GLY A 155 -22.25 33.46 -16.79
CA GLY A 155 -21.64 34.34 -17.80
C GLY A 155 -20.47 35.21 -17.33
N LEU A 156 -19.67 34.71 -16.40
CA LEU A 156 -18.43 35.30 -15.98
C LEU A 156 -17.38 35.10 -17.09
N PRO A 157 -16.70 36.17 -17.50
CA PRO A 157 -15.60 36.06 -18.45
C PRO A 157 -14.46 35.22 -17.84
N GLY A 158 -13.68 34.56 -18.69
CA GLY A 158 -12.56 33.73 -18.25
C GLY A 158 -11.48 34.56 -17.53
N PRO A 159 -10.52 33.92 -16.83
CA PRO A 159 -9.47 34.63 -16.09
C PRO A 159 -8.60 35.58 -16.94
N ASP A 160 -8.60 35.40 -18.26
CA ASP A 160 -7.88 36.24 -19.23
C ASP A 160 -8.76 37.29 -19.93
N GLU A 161 -10.07 37.31 -19.66
CA GLU A 161 -11.04 38.17 -20.34
C GLU A 161 -11.58 39.21 -19.35
N VAL A 162 -11.16 40.47 -19.51
CA VAL A 162 -11.52 41.59 -18.63
C VAL A 162 -12.82 42.31 -19.05
N THR A 163 -13.54 41.77 -20.05
CA THR A 163 -14.72 42.41 -20.65
C THR A 163 -15.92 41.47 -20.67
N ILE A 164 -17.14 42.02 -20.52
CA ILE A 164 -18.41 41.27 -20.56
C ILE A 164 -19.36 41.89 -21.59
N LYS A 165 -20.05 41.06 -22.37
CA LYS A 165 -21.09 41.53 -23.31
C LYS A 165 -22.40 41.83 -22.59
N SER A 166 -23.19 42.77 -23.12
CA SER A 166 -24.49 43.18 -22.53
C SER A 166 -25.47 42.00 -22.34
N GLU A 167 -25.51 41.07 -23.30
CA GLU A 167 -26.37 39.88 -23.26
C GLU A 167 -25.98 38.91 -22.12
N GLN A 168 -24.67 38.78 -21.88
CA GLN A 168 -24.13 37.95 -20.81
C GLN A 168 -24.41 38.58 -19.45
N LEU A 169 -24.18 39.89 -19.31
CA LEU A 169 -24.49 40.62 -18.08
C LEU A 169 -25.98 40.53 -17.75
N TYR A 170 -26.87 40.74 -18.73
CA TYR A 170 -28.33 40.61 -18.54
C TYR A 170 -28.72 39.21 -18.05
N SER A 171 -28.13 38.16 -18.64
CA SER A 171 -28.37 36.77 -18.25
C SER A 171 -27.93 36.50 -16.81
N ILE A 172 -26.78 37.05 -16.39
CA ILE A 172 -26.28 36.92 -15.02
C ILE A 172 -27.22 37.61 -14.03
N LEU A 173 -27.59 38.87 -14.29
CA LEU A 173 -28.46 39.65 -13.41
C LEU A 173 -29.85 39.01 -13.25
N LYS A 174 -30.39 38.44 -14.34
CA LYS A 174 -31.68 37.74 -14.33
C LYS A 174 -31.63 36.38 -13.63
N SER A 175 -30.51 35.66 -13.73
CA SER A 175 -30.39 34.31 -13.18
C SER A 175 -30.44 34.27 -11.65
N GLY A 176 -30.01 35.35 -10.98
CA GLY A 176 -29.93 35.43 -9.52
C GLY A 176 -28.96 34.44 -8.85
N LYS A 177 -28.23 33.63 -9.63
CA LYS A 177 -27.32 32.59 -9.13
C LYS A 177 -26.03 33.16 -8.56
N LEU A 178 -25.63 34.34 -9.03
CA LEU A 178 -24.44 35.07 -8.59
C LEU A 178 -24.87 36.38 -7.95
N LYS A 179 -24.28 36.70 -6.80
CA LYS A 179 -24.41 38.04 -6.21
C LYS A 179 -23.43 38.96 -6.92
N VAL A 180 -23.96 39.84 -7.76
CA VAL A 180 -23.18 40.79 -8.56
C VAL A 180 -23.41 42.19 -8.03
N MET A 181 -22.36 43.01 -7.98
CA MET A 181 -22.44 44.45 -7.74
C MET A 181 -21.93 45.16 -8.99
N ILE A 182 -22.66 46.16 -9.46
CA ILE A 182 -22.29 46.97 -10.62
C ILE A 182 -21.82 48.32 -10.11
N LEU A 183 -20.61 48.73 -10.49
CA LEU A 183 -20.09 50.06 -10.26
C LEU A 183 -20.13 50.81 -11.59
N ASP A 184 -21.03 51.79 -11.70
CA ASP A 184 -21.16 52.62 -12.90
C ASP A 184 -20.26 53.85 -12.76
N VAL A 185 -19.18 53.85 -13.53
CA VAL A 185 -18.15 54.90 -13.51
C VAL A 185 -18.37 56.02 -14.52
N ARG A 186 -19.52 56.03 -15.22
CA ARG A 186 -19.84 57.09 -16.18
C ARG A 186 -20.11 58.42 -15.45
N PRO A 187 -20.05 59.57 -16.16
CA PRO A 187 -20.45 60.86 -15.61
C PRO A 187 -21.82 60.81 -14.94
N GLY A 188 -21.97 61.53 -13.82
CA GLY A 188 -23.21 61.48 -13.03
C GLY A 188 -24.47 61.86 -13.83
N SER A 189 -24.33 62.76 -14.80
CA SER A 189 -25.41 63.15 -15.72
C SER A 189 -25.91 61.98 -16.58
N ALA A 190 -25.00 61.15 -17.10
CA ALA A 190 -25.34 60.00 -17.92
C ALA A 190 -26.02 58.88 -17.12
N TYR A 191 -25.65 58.72 -15.84
CA TYR A 191 -26.30 57.76 -14.94
C TYR A 191 -27.77 58.15 -14.66
N VAL A 192 -28.03 59.43 -14.42
CA VAL A 192 -29.40 59.94 -14.20
C VAL A 192 -30.27 59.75 -15.45
N GLU A 193 -29.71 59.99 -16.64
CA GLU A 193 -30.42 59.81 -17.91
C GLU A 193 -30.69 58.32 -18.22
N SER A 194 -29.71 57.45 -17.96
CA SER A 194 -29.82 56.03 -18.26
C SER A 194 -28.88 55.21 -17.38
N HIS A 195 -29.45 54.44 -16.46
CA HIS A 195 -28.73 53.47 -15.64
C HIS A 195 -29.34 52.08 -15.76
N ILE A 196 -28.52 51.06 -15.47
CA ILE A 196 -29.01 49.69 -15.39
C ILE A 196 -29.94 49.59 -14.17
N ALA A 197 -31.20 49.23 -14.42
CA ALA A 197 -32.21 49.03 -13.39
C ALA A 197 -31.95 47.74 -12.59
N TYR A 198 -30.98 47.79 -11.68
CA TYR A 198 -30.58 46.68 -10.84
C TYR A 198 -30.29 47.14 -9.41
N HIS A 199 -30.80 46.39 -8.42
CA HIS A 199 -30.79 46.79 -7.02
C HIS A 199 -29.39 47.03 -6.41
N MET A 200 -28.33 46.38 -6.93
CA MET A 200 -26.94 46.56 -6.48
C MET A 200 -26.08 47.31 -7.53
N CYS A 201 -26.68 48.26 -8.24
CA CYS A 201 -25.99 49.18 -9.14
C CYS A 201 -25.70 50.49 -8.42
N ILE A 202 -24.42 50.86 -8.29
CA ILE A 202 -23.95 52.04 -7.56
C ILE A 202 -23.23 52.97 -8.54
N SER A 203 -23.61 54.25 -8.55
CA SER A 203 -22.89 55.27 -9.32
C SER A 203 -21.62 55.69 -8.58
N VAL A 204 -20.49 55.64 -9.27
CA VAL A 204 -19.19 56.18 -8.84
C VAL A 204 -18.73 57.14 -9.95
N PRO A 205 -19.26 58.38 -9.98
CA PRO A 205 -19.06 59.26 -11.13
C PRO A 205 -17.59 59.50 -11.43
N GLU A 206 -17.23 59.58 -12.72
CA GLU A 206 -15.85 59.80 -13.17
C GLU A 206 -15.21 61.02 -12.52
N GLU A 207 -16.00 62.07 -12.25
CA GLU A 207 -15.53 63.30 -11.61
C GLU A 207 -15.00 63.08 -10.17
N CYS A 208 -15.38 61.96 -9.53
CA CYS A 208 -14.94 61.55 -8.20
C CYS A 208 -13.72 60.62 -8.23
N ILE A 209 -13.20 60.25 -9.41
CA ILE A 209 -12.10 59.31 -9.59
C ILE A 209 -10.84 60.09 -10.01
N SER A 210 -9.80 60.08 -9.17
CA SER A 210 -8.50 60.67 -9.51
C SER A 210 -7.58 59.64 -10.20
N PRO A 211 -6.88 59.98 -11.30
CA PRO A 211 -5.83 59.12 -11.86
C PRO A 211 -4.75 58.84 -10.82
N GLY A 212 -4.32 57.58 -10.73
CA GLY A 212 -3.25 57.11 -9.84
C GLY A 212 -1.85 57.24 -10.44
#